data_AF-A0AA43S4F0-F1
#
_entry.id   AF-A0AA43S4F0-F1
#
_cell.length_a   1.000
_cell.length_b   1.000
_cell.length_c   1.000
_cell.angle_alpha   90.00
_cell.angle_beta   90.00
_cell.angle_gamma   90.00
#
_symmetry.space_group_name_H-M   'P 1'
#
loop_
_entity.id
_entity.type
_entity.pdbx_description
1 polymer ?
#
loop_
_entity_poly.entity_id
_entity_poly.type
_entity_poly.pdbx_seq_one_letter_code
_entity_poly.pdbx_strand_id
1 'polypeptide(L)'
;MIFKAIDTETRVAALKISGAIIISKGKLHQLQGLPGFCAVTDGTVRAAVYYYCEGGECEIVSLDSTLENAGIGTRLIELVIDEAVRLGCSRVWLITSNDNTRAIRFYQKRGFDMVAVHRDAITEARKLKPSIPRVGYNGIPVRHEVEFEFRLFNGIELKYVN
;
A
#
# COMPACT_ATOMS: atom_id res chain seq x y z
N MET A 1 2.81 12.59 17.18
CA MET A 1 3.15 11.86 15.93
C MET A 1 3.15 12.85 14.79
N ILE A 2 4.17 12.80 13.93
CA ILE A 2 4.34 13.69 12.78
C ILE A 2 4.24 12.83 11.52
N PHE A 3 3.49 13.29 10.52
CA PHE A 3 3.47 12.69 9.19
C PHE A 3 4.27 13.57 8.24
N LYS A 4 5.18 12.98 7.47
CA LYS A 4 6.02 13.71 6.51
C LYS A 4 6.37 12.84 5.32
N ALA A 5 6.81 13.47 4.23
CA ALA A 5 7.41 12.75 3.11
C ALA A 5 8.68 12.00 3.58
N ILE A 6 8.92 10.83 3.00
CA ILE A 6 10.15 10.07 3.24
C ILE A 6 11.30 10.81 2.56
N ASP A 7 12.30 11.20 3.36
CA ASP A 7 13.53 11.88 2.95
C ASP A 7 14.75 11.00 3.23
N THR A 8 15.96 11.51 3.04
CA THR A 8 17.21 10.76 3.24
C THR A 8 17.37 10.26 4.68
N GLU A 9 16.92 11.05 5.67
CA GLU A 9 17.05 10.73 7.10
C GLU A 9 16.11 9.59 7.51
N THR A 10 14.89 9.60 6.98
CA THR A 10 13.84 8.62 7.35
C THR A 10 13.85 7.36 6.47
N ARG A 11 14.52 7.38 5.32
CA ARG A 11 14.46 6.30 4.32
C ARG A 11 14.88 4.94 4.86
N VAL A 12 16.03 4.89 5.53
CA VAL A 12 16.59 3.63 6.04
C VAL A 12 15.63 2.98 7.04
N ALA A 13 15.06 3.79 7.94
CA ALA A 13 14.10 3.30 8.93
C ALA A 13 12.77 2.88 8.29
N ALA A 14 12.28 3.62 7.30
CA ALA A 14 11.05 3.28 6.56
C ALA A 14 11.21 1.96 5.77
N LEU A 15 12.35 1.76 5.09
CA LEU A 15 12.63 0.51 4.36
C LEU A 15 12.80 -0.69 5.28
N LYS A 16 13.30 -0.49 6.50
CA LYS A 16 13.38 -1.57 7.48
C LYS A 16 11.98 -2.11 7.86
N ILE A 17 10.96 -1.26 7.80
CA ILE A 17 9.57 -1.63 8.12
C ILE A 17 8.90 -2.29 6.90
N SER A 18 9.02 -1.69 5.72
CA SER A 18 8.32 -2.16 4.50
C SER A 18 9.07 -3.25 3.72
N GLY A 19 10.35 -3.46 4.01
CA GLY A 19 11.24 -4.24 3.14
C GLY A 19 11.75 -3.44 1.94
N ALA A 20 12.61 -4.05 1.14
CA ALA A 20 13.28 -3.37 0.02
C ALA A 20 12.56 -3.56 -1.32
N ILE A 21 11.92 -4.71 -1.52
CA ILE A 21 11.37 -5.14 -2.82
C ILE A 21 9.93 -5.62 -2.63
N ILE A 22 9.03 -5.10 -3.45
CA ILE A 22 7.64 -5.56 -3.59
C ILE A 22 7.43 -6.06 -5.02
N ILE A 23 6.58 -7.08 -5.17
CA ILE A 23 6.08 -7.52 -6.47
C ILE A 23 4.57 -7.35 -6.43
N SER A 24 4.03 -6.62 -7.40
CA SER A 24 2.60 -6.39 -7.57
C SER A 24 2.27 -6.44 -9.06
N LYS A 25 1.22 -7.17 -9.44
CA LYS A 25 0.82 -7.38 -10.85
C LYS A 25 1.99 -7.83 -11.76
N GLY A 26 2.90 -8.63 -11.21
CA GLY A 26 4.10 -9.12 -11.90
C GLY A 26 5.23 -8.09 -12.11
N LYS A 27 5.07 -6.84 -11.65
CA LYS A 27 6.10 -5.79 -11.71
C LYS A 27 6.94 -5.81 -10.43
N LEU A 28 8.26 -5.70 -10.58
CA LEU A 28 9.19 -5.56 -9.45
C LEU A 28 9.35 -4.08 -9.09
N HIS A 29 9.10 -3.74 -7.83
CA HIS A 29 9.29 -2.41 -7.28
C HIS A 29 10.45 -2.41 -6.28
N GLN A 30 11.43 -1.53 -6.49
CA GLN A 30 12.48 -1.24 -5.49
C GLN A 30 12.06 -0.02 -4.67
N LEU A 31 11.68 -0.22 -3.42
CA LEU A 31 11.09 0.84 -2.58
C LEU A 31 12.07 1.99 -2.31
N GLN A 32 13.38 1.75 -2.36
CA GLN A 32 14.42 2.77 -2.19
C GLN A 32 14.23 3.98 -3.15
N GLY A 33 13.77 3.70 -4.37
CA GLY A 33 13.58 4.71 -5.41
C GLY A 33 12.17 5.29 -5.47
N LEU A 34 11.23 4.81 -4.65
CA LEU A 34 9.85 5.28 -4.67
C LEU A 34 9.63 6.45 -3.71
N PRO A 35 8.75 7.39 -4.06
CA PRO A 35 8.25 8.38 -3.11
C PRO A 35 7.33 7.71 -2.07
N GLY A 36 7.11 8.40 -0.97
CA GLY A 36 6.29 7.89 0.11
C GLY A 36 6.15 8.85 1.28
N PHE A 37 5.30 8.48 2.23
CA PHE A 37 5.11 9.19 3.49
C PHE A 37 5.42 8.26 4.67
N CYS A 38 5.84 8.85 5.79
CA CYS A 38 6.08 8.10 7.01
C CYS A 38 5.46 8.81 8.22
N ALA A 39 5.15 8.02 9.25
CA ALA A 39 4.72 8.49 10.54
C ALA A 39 5.87 8.36 11.54
N VAL A 40 6.23 9.47 12.19
CA VAL A 40 7.35 9.56 13.14
C VAL A 40 6.81 9.89 14.54
N THR A 41 7.25 9.12 15.53
CA THR A 41 6.96 9.36 16.95
C THR A 41 8.27 9.23 17.72
N ASP A 42 8.61 10.24 18.51
CA ASP A 42 9.85 10.31 19.31
C ASP A 42 11.10 10.03 18.47
N GLY A 43 11.19 10.68 17.30
CA GLY A 43 12.29 10.50 16.35
C GLY A 43 12.32 9.15 15.61
N THR A 44 11.41 8.23 15.92
CA THR A 44 11.37 6.89 15.34
C THR A 44 10.28 6.78 14.28
N VAL A 45 10.63 6.28 13.09
CA VAL A 45 9.64 5.90 12.07
C VAL A 45 8.82 4.71 12.58
N ARG A 46 7.50 4.86 12.64
CA ARG A 46 6.56 3.84 13.13
C ARG A 46 5.70 3.25 12.02
N ALA A 47 5.57 3.94 10.89
CA ALA A 47 4.86 3.46 9.72
C ALA A 47 5.40 4.15 8.46
N ALA A 48 5.23 3.48 7.33
CA ALA A 48 5.59 4.00 6.02
C ALA A 48 4.56 3.57 4.98
N VAL A 49 4.35 4.44 3.99
CA VAL A 49 3.63 4.14 2.76
C VAL A 49 4.51 4.53 1.59
N TYR A 50 4.61 3.66 0.59
CA TYR A 50 5.28 3.95 -0.68
C TYR A 50 4.26 3.89 -1.80
N TYR A 51 4.39 4.80 -2.76
CA TYR A 51 3.50 4.84 -3.90
C TYR A 51 4.27 4.98 -5.21
N TYR A 52 3.60 4.65 -6.31
CA TYR A 52 4.14 4.77 -7.66
C TYR A 52 3.06 5.25 -8.61
N CYS A 53 3.34 6.32 -9.36
CA CYS A 53 2.41 6.88 -10.33
C CYS A 53 2.86 6.59 -11.76
N GLU A 54 1.99 6.00 -12.57
CA GLU A 54 2.24 5.70 -13.97
C GLU A 54 0.91 5.73 -14.74
N GLY A 55 0.90 6.28 -15.96
CA GLY A 55 -0.28 6.27 -16.82
C GLY A 55 -1.51 7.01 -16.27
N GLY A 56 -1.33 7.96 -15.33
CA GLY A 56 -2.44 8.65 -14.67
C GLY A 56 -3.08 7.85 -13.54
N GLU A 57 -2.45 6.79 -13.05
CA GLU A 57 -2.90 6.02 -11.89
C GLU A 57 -1.84 6.04 -10.79
N CYS A 58 -2.28 6.01 -9.53
CA CYS A 58 -1.41 5.93 -8.36
C CYS A 58 -1.56 4.57 -7.68
N GLU A 59 -0.48 3.81 -7.60
CA GLU A 59 -0.42 2.56 -6.85
C GLU A 59 0.11 2.82 -5.43
N ILE A 60 -0.59 2.37 -4.39
CA ILE A 60 0.03 2.17 -3.06
C ILE A 60 0.78 0.84 -3.13
N VAL A 61 2.11 0.93 -3.25
CA VAL A 61 3.00 -0.23 -3.42
C VAL A 61 3.26 -0.94 -2.10
N SER A 62 3.36 -0.20 -1.00
CA SER A 62 3.53 -0.77 0.35
C SER A 62 2.87 0.12 1.39
N LEU A 63 2.27 -0.48 2.41
CA LEU A 63 1.72 0.21 3.57
C LEU A 63 1.96 -0.65 4.81
N ASP A 64 2.86 -0.20 5.68
CA ASP A 64 3.33 -0.99 6.81
C ASP A 64 3.37 -0.14 8.08
N SER A 65 3.00 -0.73 9.21
CA SER A 65 3.04 -0.08 10.51
C SER A 65 3.44 -1.02 11.62
N THR A 66 4.24 -0.52 12.55
CA THR A 66 4.60 -1.18 13.81
C THR A 66 3.59 -0.92 14.93
N LEU A 67 2.60 -0.04 14.69
CA LEU A 67 1.55 0.31 15.65
C LEU A 67 0.18 0.04 15.04
N GLU A 68 -0.52 -0.96 15.56
CA GLU A 68 -1.87 -1.28 15.11
C GLU A 68 -2.92 -0.37 15.78
N ASN A 69 -4.09 -0.21 15.13
CA ASN A 69 -5.29 0.44 15.70
C ASN A 69 -5.13 1.90 16.15
N ALA A 70 -4.11 2.62 15.68
CA ALA A 70 -3.87 4.03 16.02
C ALA A 70 -4.25 5.03 14.89
N GLY A 71 -5.00 4.59 13.87
CA GLY A 71 -5.40 5.44 12.74
C GLY A 71 -4.31 5.80 11.72
N ILE A 72 -3.05 5.39 11.98
CA ILE A 72 -1.87 5.75 11.17
C ILE A 72 -2.02 5.34 9.71
N GLY A 73 -2.45 4.11 9.46
CA GLY A 73 -2.63 3.60 8.09
C GLY A 73 -3.69 4.39 7.30
N THR A 74 -4.78 4.84 7.97
CA THR A 74 -5.77 5.72 7.32
C THR A 74 -5.11 7.02 6.90
N ARG A 75 -4.38 7.66 7.81
CA ARG A 75 -3.76 8.95 7.53
C ARG A 75 -2.71 8.88 6.42
N LEU A 76 -1.95 7.79 6.36
CA LEU A 76 -1.00 7.56 5.27
C LEU A 76 -1.70 7.37 3.92
N ILE A 77 -2.83 6.66 3.88
CA ILE A 77 -3.66 6.53 2.67
C ILE A 77 -4.18 7.88 2.21
N GLU A 78 -4.71 8.70 3.13
CA GLU A 78 -5.19 10.05 2.82
C GLU A 78 -4.11 10.91 2.17
N LEU A 79 -2.88 10.87 2.70
CA LEU A 79 -1.76 11.61 2.11
C LEU A 79 -1.42 11.13 0.69
N VAL A 80 -1.53 9.83 0.41
CA VAL A 80 -1.35 9.31 -0.96
C VAL A 80 -2.50 9.73 -1.87
N ILE A 81 -3.74 9.73 -1.38
CA ILE A 81 -4.90 10.20 -2.14
C ILE A 81 -4.75 11.69 -2.50
N ASP A 82 -4.39 12.53 -1.53
CA ASP A 82 -4.15 13.96 -1.75
C ASP A 82 -3.07 14.18 -2.82
N GLU A 83 -1.98 13.41 -2.75
CA GLU A 83 -0.89 13.48 -3.71
C GLU A 83 -1.29 12.97 -5.10
N ALA A 84 -2.08 11.89 -5.17
CA ALA A 84 -2.61 11.36 -6.43
C ALA A 84 -3.55 12.37 -7.11
N VAL A 85 -4.41 13.07 -6.34
CA VAL A 85 -5.24 14.17 -6.84
C VAL A 85 -4.37 15.30 -7.38
N ARG A 86 -3.34 15.71 -6.63
CA ARG A 86 -2.41 16.78 -7.04
C ARG A 86 -1.68 16.43 -8.35
N LEU A 87 -1.37 15.15 -8.55
CA LEU A 87 -0.72 14.62 -9.76
C LEU A 87 -1.70 14.35 -10.91
N GLY A 88 -3.00 14.61 -10.73
CA GLY A 88 -4.02 14.41 -11.76
C GLY A 88 -4.32 12.94 -12.04
N CYS A 89 -4.09 12.05 -11.07
CA CYS A 89 -4.44 10.64 -11.22
C CYS A 89 -5.95 10.43 -11.21
N SER A 90 -6.44 9.44 -11.97
CA SER A 90 -7.86 9.07 -12.02
C SER A 90 -8.26 8.06 -10.94
N ARG A 91 -7.29 7.38 -10.32
CA ARG A 91 -7.51 6.43 -9.23
C ARG A 91 -6.28 6.26 -8.35
N VAL A 92 -6.52 5.85 -7.11
CA VAL A 92 -5.53 5.19 -6.25
C VAL A 92 -5.88 3.71 -6.19
N TRP A 93 -4.91 2.81 -6.36
CA TRP A 93 -5.15 1.37 -6.33
C TRP A 93 -4.05 0.64 -5.58
N LEU A 94 -4.29 -0.62 -5.24
CA LEU A 94 -3.32 -1.45 -4.52
C LEU A 94 -3.59 -2.94 -4.72
N ILE A 95 -2.58 -3.74 -4.36
CA ILE A 95 -2.67 -5.19 -4.27
C ILE A 95 -2.51 -5.62 -2.82
N THR A 96 -3.33 -6.58 -2.40
CA THR A 96 -3.07 -7.38 -1.20
C THR A 96 -3.16 -8.87 -1.51
N SER A 97 -2.57 -9.71 -0.67
CA SER A 97 -2.66 -11.15 -0.84
C SER A 97 -3.99 -11.70 -0.34
N ASN A 98 -4.47 -12.77 -0.97
CA ASN A 98 -5.77 -13.37 -0.66
C ASN A 98 -5.93 -13.85 0.80
N ASP A 99 -4.83 -14.14 1.49
CA ASP A 99 -4.84 -14.55 2.90
C ASP A 99 -5.00 -13.36 3.87
N ASN A 100 -4.69 -12.14 3.43
CA ASN A 100 -4.68 -10.96 4.28
C ASN A 100 -6.09 -10.36 4.45
N THR A 101 -6.98 -11.16 5.05
CA THR A 101 -8.36 -10.79 5.37
C THR A 101 -8.46 -9.50 6.22
N ARG A 102 -7.45 -9.23 7.06
CA ARG A 102 -7.35 -7.96 7.81
C ARG A 102 -7.17 -6.76 6.89
N ALA A 103 -6.26 -6.84 5.93
CA ALA A 103 -6.03 -5.78 4.94
C ALA A 103 -7.24 -5.60 4.02
N ILE A 104 -7.84 -6.69 3.53
CA ILE A 104 -9.07 -6.68 2.74
C ILE A 104 -10.18 -5.89 3.45
N ARG A 105 -10.47 -6.24 4.71
CA ARG A 105 -11.44 -5.48 5.53
C ARG A 105 -11.02 -4.03 5.71
N PHE A 106 -9.74 -3.77 5.95
CA PHE A 106 -9.20 -2.44 6.20
C PHE A 106 -9.39 -1.50 5.01
N TYR A 107 -9.13 -1.97 3.78
CA TYR A 107 -9.29 -1.16 2.57
C TYR A 107 -10.76 -0.92 2.20
N GLN A 108 -11.61 -1.96 2.29
CA GLN A 108 -13.05 -1.79 2.06
C GLN A 108 -13.67 -0.75 3.01
N LYS A 109 -13.30 -0.77 4.29
CA LYS A 109 -13.75 0.24 5.27
C LYS A 109 -13.27 1.66 4.98
N ARG A 110 -12.36 1.86 4.03
CA ARG A 110 -11.81 3.15 3.60
C ARG A 110 -12.26 3.55 2.20
N GLY A 111 -13.32 2.90 1.69
CA GLY A 111 -13.93 3.24 0.41
C GLY A 111 -13.20 2.68 -0.81
N PHE A 112 -12.22 1.80 -0.62
CA PHE A 112 -11.65 1.06 -1.74
C PHE A 112 -12.61 -0.08 -2.14
N ASP A 113 -12.93 -0.18 -3.42
CA ASP A 113 -13.70 -1.27 -3.99
C ASP A 113 -12.79 -2.40 -4.46
N MET A 114 -13.25 -3.64 -4.35
CA MET A 114 -12.54 -4.83 -4.83
C MET A 114 -12.88 -5.05 -6.30
N VAL A 115 -11.90 -4.86 -7.18
CA VAL A 115 -12.16 -4.82 -8.64
C VAL A 115 -11.64 -6.03 -9.40
N ALA A 116 -10.66 -6.75 -8.86
CA ALA A 116 -10.15 -7.97 -9.49
C ALA A 116 -9.52 -8.95 -8.49
N VAL A 117 -9.52 -10.23 -8.87
CA VAL A 117 -8.67 -11.26 -8.26
C VAL A 117 -7.76 -11.80 -9.35
N HIS A 118 -6.45 -11.60 -9.21
CA HIS A 118 -5.45 -12.12 -10.12
C HIS A 118 -5.02 -13.50 -9.64
N ARG A 119 -5.69 -14.52 -10.18
CA ARG A 119 -5.48 -15.90 -9.81
C ARG A 119 -4.03 -16.32 -10.06
N ASP A 120 -3.48 -17.00 -9.06
CA ASP A 120 -2.11 -17.52 -9.02
C ASP A 120 -0.98 -16.48 -9.22
N ALA A 121 -1.28 -15.17 -9.22
CA ALA A 121 -0.29 -14.12 -9.40
C ALA A 121 0.83 -14.15 -8.35
N ILE A 122 0.53 -14.49 -7.09
CA ILE A 122 1.56 -14.63 -6.05
C ILE A 122 2.40 -15.89 -6.26
N THR A 123 1.82 -16.95 -6.82
CA THR A 123 2.57 -18.14 -7.22
C THR A 123 3.63 -17.79 -8.25
N GLU A 124 3.29 -16.95 -9.23
CA GLU A 124 4.22 -16.44 -10.23
C GLU A 124 5.23 -15.46 -9.63
N ALA A 125 4.79 -14.52 -8.79
CA ALA A 125 5.67 -13.58 -8.08
C ALA A 125 6.74 -14.32 -7.24
N ARG A 126 6.42 -15.49 -6.69
CA ARG A 126 7.36 -16.31 -5.92
C ARG A 126 8.52 -16.84 -6.76
N LYS A 127 8.40 -16.93 -8.09
CA LYS A 127 9.53 -17.28 -8.99
C LYS A 127 10.59 -16.17 -8.98
N LEU A 128 10.17 -14.91 -8.84
CA LEU A 128 11.02 -13.73 -8.77
C LEU A 128 11.47 -13.41 -7.33
N LYS A 129 10.59 -13.67 -6.35
CA LYS A 129 10.87 -13.50 -4.91
C LYS A 129 10.57 -14.79 -4.15
N PRO A 130 11.48 -15.78 -4.16
CA PRO A 130 11.27 -17.08 -3.52
C PRO A 130 11.00 -17.02 -2.01
N SER A 131 11.32 -15.90 -1.36
CA SER A 131 11.05 -15.66 0.06
C SER A 131 9.57 -15.42 0.39
N ILE A 132 8.68 -15.26 -0.61
CA ILE A 132 7.24 -15.16 -0.37
C ILE A 132 6.73 -16.49 0.22
N PRO A 133 6.12 -16.50 1.42
CA PRO A 133 5.68 -17.74 2.07
C PRO A 133 4.56 -18.43 1.27
N ARG A 134 4.44 -19.76 1.43
CA ARG A 134 3.35 -20.55 0.81
C ARG A 134 2.05 -20.47 1.60
N VAL A 135 2.15 -20.27 2.90
CA VAL A 135 1.04 -20.15 3.85
C VAL A 135 1.23 -18.86 4.61
N GLY A 136 0.18 -18.04 4.67
CA GLY A 136 0.21 -16.72 5.26
C GLY A 136 -0.64 -16.66 6.52
N TYR A 137 -1.38 -15.57 6.68
CA TYR A 137 -2.21 -15.34 7.87
C TYR A 137 -3.27 -16.44 8.04
N ASN A 138 -3.50 -16.83 9.29
CA ASN A 138 -4.53 -17.81 9.67
C ASN A 138 -4.44 -19.16 8.95
N GLY A 139 -3.24 -19.57 8.50
CA GLY A 139 -3.05 -20.83 7.79
C GLY A 139 -3.57 -20.85 6.34
N ILE A 140 -3.92 -19.69 5.78
CA ILE A 140 -4.47 -19.59 4.42
C ILE A 140 -3.32 -19.67 3.39
N PRO A 141 -3.44 -20.48 2.33
CA PRO A 141 -2.46 -20.49 1.24
C PRO A 141 -2.36 -19.13 0.53
N VAL A 142 -1.13 -18.64 0.34
CA VAL A 142 -0.84 -17.37 -0.35
C VAL A 142 -0.63 -17.65 -1.83
N ARG A 143 -1.63 -17.34 -2.64
CA ARG A 143 -1.63 -17.70 -4.08
C ARG A 143 -2.08 -16.57 -4.99
N HIS A 144 -3.01 -15.73 -4.55
CA HIS A 144 -3.69 -14.79 -5.42
C HIS A 144 -3.47 -13.37 -4.92
N GLU A 145 -3.41 -12.45 -5.87
CA GLU A 145 -3.50 -11.02 -5.59
C GLU A 145 -4.96 -10.60 -5.65
N VAL A 146 -5.35 -9.70 -4.76
CA VAL A 146 -6.65 -9.04 -4.75
C VAL A 146 -6.40 -7.56 -5.00
N GLU A 147 -6.97 -7.04 -6.09
CA GLU A 147 -6.85 -5.64 -6.50
C GLU A 147 -8.00 -4.82 -5.94
N PHE A 148 -7.63 -3.69 -5.34
CA PHE A 148 -8.54 -2.70 -4.81
C PHE A 148 -8.33 -1.36 -5.51
N GLU A 149 -9.39 -0.58 -5.72
CA GLU A 149 -9.30 0.77 -6.25
C GLU A 149 -10.16 1.78 -5.47
N PHE A 150 -9.70 3.02 -5.47
CA PHE A 150 -10.41 4.21 -5.03
C PHE A 150 -10.41 5.19 -6.21
N ARG A 151 -11.58 5.45 -6.78
CA ARG A 151 -11.73 6.36 -7.93
C ARG A 151 -11.63 7.81 -7.49
N LEU A 152 -10.81 8.58 -8.20
CA LEU A 152 -10.68 10.02 -8.01
C LEU A 152 -11.57 10.70 -9.06
N PHE A 153 -12.64 11.36 -8.62
CA PHE A 153 -13.50 12.15 -9.50
C PHE A 153 -12.97 13.57 -9.59
N ASN A 154 -12.98 14.16 -10.80
CA ASN A 154 -12.57 15.54 -11.08
C ASN A 154 -13.32 16.57 -10.20
N GLY A 155 -12.82 16.81 -8.99
CA GLY A 155 -13.27 17.89 -8.10
C GLY A 155 -14.45 17.57 -7.18
N ILE A 156 -14.88 16.31 -7.03
CA ILE A 156 -15.88 15.95 -6.00
C ILE A 156 -15.27 14.97 -5.00
N GLU A 157 -14.92 15.53 -3.85
CA GLU A 157 -14.56 14.82 -2.64
C GLU A 157 -15.77 13.97 -2.20
N LEU A 158 -15.78 12.67 -2.53
CA LEU A 158 -16.65 11.73 -1.83
C LEU A 158 -16.09 11.54 -0.43
N LYS A 159 -16.38 12.51 0.45
CA LYS A 159 -16.15 12.36 1.88
C LYS A 159 -16.99 11.19 2.37
N TYR A 160 -16.31 10.07 2.64
CA TYR A 160 -16.64 9.04 3.60
C TYR A 160 -18.16 8.85 3.82
N VAL A 161 -18.78 7.96 3.04
CA VAL A 161 -20.09 7.43 3.43
C VAL A 161 -19.85 6.49 4.62
N ASN A 162 -20.44 6.87 5.76
CA ASN A 162 -20.27 6.30 7.10
C ASN A 162 -20.36 4.78 7.19
#